data_AF-A0ABD3RGY4-F1
#
_entry.id   AF-A0ABD3RGY4-F1
#
_cell.length_a   1.000
_cell.length_b   1.000
_cell.length_c   1.000
_cell.angle_alpha   90.00
_cell.angle_beta   90.00
_cell.angle_gamma   90.00
#
_symmetry.space_group_name_H-M   'P 1'
#
loop_
_entity.id
_entity.type
_entity.pdbx_description
1 polymer ?
#
loop_
_entity_poly.entity_id
_entity_poly.type
_entity_poly.pdbx_seq_one_letter_code
_entity_poly.pdbx_strand_id
1 'polypeptide(L)'
;MISYTEEPSFDFAGEKSPLVRGGSDAGSSATGASPKDTFSTDNFESIVNDITKDELERPWPATFDRGIQILAGPIMDEKSIDNYTKSPGVRARYNKSETHIPFLASTPAWVKRGLVQLKSLDYTFDDENTAIPTPKPGRLDARAYRQHILAIKSGGKKGRLTTSEGHYIINTADLSRSPGFRRERHVDKQRKHETQLEHGAMEITDNKSSFVQCTFNMANILMGVGMLGLPYVFKTAGWIGGFFVTVGLCLVTWRTSYYLGRELNGDPRPVHLFHGAFSGENAPTRMRKQISSFPGLAREAFGDTGCVCLSTVLYFELLSCLSIFLVSLGNHLHVLFPNVPQSRHMTVAAGVLVIPSALLRTPKLLSYLSAVGTLATVVVVLSVVLSAIVMISSVRDIGSEREYKFSSVDGLPLALGIVAYCFSGHAIVPSIFQSMQRPQEFERMIDFTYGIVLLSCLLVAVSGYYMFGDSVDDQVTISLEKNSENADFLMSGLTWLMILTAGSKFTLTMFPLALGFEEMLTGILPNDLAMELVDSVVKVFFIFLSLAIALFFPSFCFLTSMVGLICSMIVSVIFPALAHLKLFGTSLSTLEKAIDWFLVIGGGIVAIVGTIATVKDNA
;
A
#
# COMPACT_ATOMS: atom_id res chain seq x y z
N MET A 1 39.76 16.63 -28.21
CA MET A 1 40.76 15.97 -27.35
C MET A 1 39.97 15.12 -26.36
N ILE A 2 39.97 13.78 -26.33
CA ILE A 2 40.86 12.68 -26.75
C ILE A 2 39.92 11.46 -26.97
N SER A 3 39.80 10.91 -28.19
CA SER A 3 40.34 9.61 -28.70
C SER A 3 39.94 8.33 -27.95
N TYR A 4 39.23 7.44 -28.67
CA TYR A 4 38.96 6.03 -28.37
C TYR A 4 39.72 5.15 -29.40
N THR A 5 40.29 4.01 -28.97
CA THR A 5 40.81 2.89 -29.78
C THR A 5 40.45 1.60 -29.01
N GLU A 6 39.58 0.76 -29.57
CA GLU A 6 39.80 -0.45 -30.41
C GLU A 6 39.88 -1.78 -29.61
N GLU A 7 39.08 -2.75 -30.07
CA GLU A 7 38.99 -4.15 -29.62
C GLU A 7 40.25 -4.98 -29.94
N PRO A 8 40.32 -6.23 -29.45
CA PRO A 8 40.50 -7.30 -30.43
C PRO A 8 39.69 -8.59 -30.19
N SER A 9 39.26 -9.16 -31.30
CA SER A 9 38.87 -10.57 -31.55
C SER A 9 40.07 -11.53 -31.47
N PHE A 10 39.88 -12.81 -31.10
CA PHE A 10 40.67 -13.94 -31.65
C PHE A 10 40.03 -15.34 -31.37
N ASP A 11 40.50 -16.29 -32.18
CA ASP A 11 39.89 -17.48 -32.78
C ASP A 11 39.71 -18.79 -31.98
N PHE A 12 38.89 -19.65 -32.60
CA PHE A 12 38.71 -21.10 -32.38
C PHE A 12 39.94 -21.96 -32.74
N ALA A 13 40.21 -23.01 -31.95
CA ALA A 13 40.82 -24.26 -32.39
C ALA A 13 40.36 -25.42 -31.50
N GLY A 14 39.95 -26.53 -32.11
CA GLY A 14 39.19 -27.61 -31.47
C GLY A 14 39.99 -28.77 -30.91
N GLU A 15 39.27 -29.74 -30.31
CA GLU A 15 39.80 -31.09 -30.14
C GLU A 15 38.69 -32.17 -30.09
N LYS A 16 38.75 -33.05 -31.10
CA LYS A 16 38.57 -34.51 -31.15
C LYS A 16 37.38 -35.22 -30.44
N SER A 17 36.66 -35.96 -31.27
CA SER A 17 35.83 -37.13 -30.96
C SER A 17 36.67 -38.38 -30.59
N PRO A 18 36.04 -39.46 -30.10
CA PRO A 18 35.89 -40.60 -31.02
C PRO A 18 34.56 -41.39 -30.93
N LEU A 19 34.33 -42.05 -32.07
CA LEU A 19 33.31 -42.99 -32.53
C LEU A 19 33.02 -44.22 -31.66
N VAL A 20 31.77 -44.70 -31.69
CA VAL A 20 31.43 -46.14 -31.82
C VAL A 20 30.19 -46.34 -32.73
N ARG A 21 30.38 -47.15 -33.80
CA ARG A 21 29.41 -47.77 -34.73
C ARG A 21 28.53 -48.80 -33.98
N GLY A 22 27.32 -49.22 -34.35
CA GLY A 22 26.56 -49.30 -35.59
C GLY A 22 25.71 -50.59 -35.53
N GLY A 23 24.52 -50.64 -36.14
CA GLY A 23 23.73 -51.88 -36.26
C GLY A 23 22.23 -51.64 -36.45
N SER A 24 21.73 -52.04 -37.62
CA SER A 24 20.35 -51.96 -38.12
C SER A 24 19.43 -53.04 -37.52
N ASP A 25 18.13 -52.74 -37.34
CA ASP A 25 17.02 -53.39 -38.07
C ASP A 25 15.62 -52.97 -37.58
N ALA A 26 14.78 -52.68 -38.57
CA ALA A 26 13.33 -52.79 -38.69
C ALA A 26 12.37 -52.65 -37.47
N GLY A 27 11.50 -51.64 -37.57
CA GLY A 27 10.04 -51.84 -37.50
C GLY A 27 9.35 -51.73 -36.13
N SER A 28 8.68 -50.61 -35.86
CA SER A 28 7.23 -50.56 -35.62
C SER A 28 6.78 -49.22 -35.03
N SER A 29 5.52 -48.94 -35.30
CA SER A 29 4.71 -47.73 -35.10
C SER A 29 4.79 -47.03 -33.74
N ALA A 30 4.76 -45.70 -33.85
CA ALA A 30 4.47 -44.73 -32.81
C ALA A 30 3.21 -45.03 -31.98
N THR A 31 3.25 -44.72 -30.68
CA THR A 31 2.25 -43.88 -29.98
C THR A 31 2.74 -43.59 -28.56
N GLY A 32 2.92 -42.30 -28.25
CA GLY A 32 3.26 -41.82 -26.92
C GLY A 32 2.05 -41.85 -25.98
N ALA A 33 2.30 -42.26 -24.73
CA ALA A 33 1.36 -42.09 -23.62
C ALA A 33 2.11 -41.40 -22.47
N SER A 34 1.76 -40.13 -22.23
CA SER A 34 2.12 -39.38 -21.02
C SER A 34 1.16 -39.76 -19.88
N PRO A 35 1.62 -39.92 -18.62
CA PRO A 35 0.74 -40.18 -17.48
C PRO A 35 -0.02 -38.90 -17.11
N LYS A 36 -1.35 -38.95 -17.20
CA LYS A 36 -2.24 -37.90 -16.68
C LYS A 36 -2.38 -38.08 -15.17
N ASP A 37 -1.76 -37.20 -14.40
CA ASP A 37 -2.10 -36.98 -13.01
C ASP A 37 -3.55 -36.50 -12.91
N THR A 38 -4.35 -37.23 -12.12
CA THR A 38 -5.77 -36.98 -11.93
C THR A 38 -5.92 -36.02 -10.74
N PHE A 39 -5.97 -34.71 -11.01
CA PHE A 39 -6.41 -33.72 -10.04
C PHE A 39 -7.92 -33.86 -9.83
N SER A 40 -8.35 -34.14 -8.59
CA SER A 40 -9.75 -34.24 -8.20
C SER A 40 -10.38 -32.85 -8.04
N THR A 41 -11.57 -32.67 -8.62
CA THR A 41 -12.38 -31.45 -8.65
C THR A 41 -12.79 -30.89 -7.28
N ASP A 42 -12.69 -31.66 -6.21
CA ASP A 42 -13.06 -31.22 -4.85
C ASP A 42 -12.00 -30.32 -4.19
N ASN A 43 -10.75 -30.34 -4.68
CA ASN A 43 -9.69 -29.50 -4.12
C ASN A 43 -9.71 -28.06 -4.65
N PHE A 44 -10.27 -27.82 -5.84
CA PHE A 44 -10.14 -26.52 -6.51
C PHE A 44 -11.27 -25.53 -6.17
N GLU A 45 -12.48 -26.03 -5.95
CA GLU A 45 -13.63 -25.23 -5.46
C GLU A 45 -13.45 -24.87 -3.96
N SER A 46 -12.67 -25.67 -3.22
CA SER A 46 -12.13 -25.30 -1.90
C SER A 46 -11.13 -24.16 -2.07
N ILE A 47 -10.06 -24.32 -2.86
CA ILE A 47 -8.99 -23.32 -2.99
C ILE A 47 -9.49 -21.90 -3.36
N VAL A 48 -10.46 -21.75 -4.26
CA VAL A 48 -10.93 -20.41 -4.70
C VAL A 48 -11.91 -19.77 -3.70
N ASN A 49 -12.79 -20.57 -3.09
CA ASN A 49 -13.60 -20.10 -1.96
C ASN A 49 -12.75 -19.84 -0.72
N ASP A 50 -11.66 -20.59 -0.55
CA ASP A 50 -10.68 -20.42 0.52
C ASP A 50 -9.85 -19.16 0.27
N ILE A 51 -9.45 -18.81 -0.96
CA ILE A 51 -8.70 -17.55 -1.22
C ILE A 51 -9.55 -16.30 -0.91
N THR A 52 -10.83 -16.29 -1.31
CA THR A 52 -11.72 -15.14 -1.07
C THR A 52 -12.29 -15.09 0.35
N LYS A 53 -12.46 -16.25 1.02
CA LYS A 53 -12.74 -16.29 2.47
C LYS A 53 -11.50 -15.98 3.31
N ASP A 54 -10.34 -16.54 3.01
CA ASP A 54 -9.07 -16.27 3.69
C ASP A 54 -8.73 -14.79 3.68
N GLU A 55 -9.04 -14.07 2.59
CA GLU A 55 -8.82 -12.62 2.55
C GLU A 55 -9.76 -11.86 3.49
N LEU A 56 -11.03 -12.27 3.63
CA LEU A 56 -11.98 -11.68 4.61
C LEU A 56 -11.75 -12.18 6.05
N GLU A 57 -11.08 -13.31 6.22
CA GLU A 57 -10.70 -13.89 7.52
C GLU A 57 -9.30 -13.44 7.97
N ARG A 58 -8.62 -12.56 7.21
CA ARG A 58 -7.32 -12.02 7.61
C ARG A 58 -7.45 -11.29 8.95
N PRO A 59 -6.56 -11.56 9.91
CA PRO A 59 -6.59 -10.90 11.20
C PRO A 59 -6.30 -9.40 11.01
N TRP A 60 -6.97 -8.59 11.82
CA TRP A 60 -6.80 -7.13 11.87
C TRP A 60 -5.31 -6.74 11.78
N PRO A 61 -4.94 -5.69 11.04
CA PRO A 61 -5.80 -4.67 10.39
C PRO A 61 -5.98 -4.89 8.87
N ALA A 62 -6.74 -5.90 8.44
CA ALA A 62 -6.81 -6.29 7.03
C ALA A 62 -7.54 -5.27 6.16
N THR A 63 -8.58 -4.61 6.69
CA THR A 63 -9.40 -3.62 5.97
C THR A 63 -8.69 -2.27 5.90
N PHE A 64 -7.91 -1.93 6.93
CA PHE A 64 -6.97 -0.80 6.89
C PHE A 64 -5.94 -0.95 5.76
N ASP A 65 -5.31 -2.12 5.67
CA ASP A 65 -4.34 -2.45 4.64
C ASP A 65 -4.96 -2.36 3.24
N ARG A 66 -6.17 -2.91 3.05
CA ARG A 66 -6.95 -2.71 1.81
C ARG A 66 -7.18 -1.23 1.52
N GLY A 67 -7.53 -0.45 2.53
CA GLY A 67 -7.71 0.99 2.40
C GLY A 67 -6.47 1.69 1.83
N ILE A 68 -5.28 1.34 2.35
CA ILE A 68 -3.99 1.85 1.86
C ILE A 68 -3.71 1.35 0.43
N GLN A 69 -3.99 0.09 0.13
CA GLN A 69 -3.76 -0.49 -1.20
C GLN A 69 -4.61 0.19 -2.28
N ILE A 70 -5.86 0.51 -1.98
CA ILE A 70 -6.76 1.23 -2.90
C ILE A 70 -6.23 2.62 -3.22
N LEU A 71 -5.70 3.33 -2.22
CA LEU A 71 -5.12 4.66 -2.41
C LEU A 71 -3.83 4.63 -3.23
N ALA A 72 -3.09 3.53 -3.20
CA ALA A 72 -1.83 3.36 -3.91
C ALA A 72 -1.98 2.90 -5.38
N GLY A 73 -3.18 2.44 -5.75
CA GLY A 73 -3.48 1.88 -7.06
C GLY A 73 -3.32 2.90 -8.21
N PRO A 74 -3.00 2.44 -9.44
CA PRO A 74 -2.74 3.32 -10.59
C PRO A 74 -4.00 4.03 -11.09
N ILE A 75 -5.16 3.38 -10.94
CA ILE A 75 -6.47 3.89 -11.31
C ILE A 75 -7.42 3.40 -10.22
N MET A 76 -8.08 4.36 -9.57
CA MET A 76 -9.20 4.08 -8.68
C MET A 76 -10.39 3.63 -9.52
N ASP A 77 -10.37 2.37 -9.95
CA ASP A 77 -11.44 1.76 -10.76
C ASP A 77 -12.72 1.61 -9.91
N GLU A 78 -13.85 2.02 -10.48
CA GLU A 78 -15.14 2.08 -9.79
C GLU A 78 -15.59 0.70 -9.29
N LYS A 79 -15.40 -0.35 -10.10
CA LYS A 79 -15.77 -1.72 -9.73
C LYS A 79 -14.86 -2.28 -8.65
N SER A 80 -13.56 -1.99 -8.75
CA SER A 80 -12.58 -2.37 -7.74
C SER A 80 -12.91 -1.72 -6.41
N ILE A 81 -13.11 -0.40 -6.36
CA ILE A 81 -13.44 0.30 -5.12
C ILE A 81 -14.79 -0.17 -4.57
N ASP A 82 -15.85 -0.31 -5.38
CA ASP A 82 -17.15 -0.79 -4.88
C ASP A 82 -17.04 -2.18 -4.22
N ASN A 83 -16.21 -3.06 -4.77
CA ASN A 83 -15.95 -4.38 -4.17
C ASN A 83 -15.10 -4.29 -2.90
N TYR A 84 -14.15 -3.36 -2.82
CA TYR A 84 -13.30 -3.18 -1.64
C TYR A 84 -13.90 -2.27 -0.55
N THR A 85 -14.93 -1.48 -0.86
CA THR A 85 -15.64 -0.61 0.10
C THR A 85 -16.88 -1.24 0.71
N LYS A 86 -17.30 -2.41 0.21
CA LYS A 86 -18.35 -3.18 0.87
C LYS A 86 -17.86 -3.55 2.27
N SER A 87 -18.62 -3.11 3.27
CA SER A 87 -18.40 -3.50 4.66
C SER A 87 -18.28 -5.04 4.73
N PRO A 88 -17.42 -5.60 5.60
CA PRO A 88 -17.38 -7.03 5.80
C PRO A 88 -18.79 -7.46 6.21
N GLY A 89 -19.52 -8.13 5.30
CA GLY A 89 -20.90 -8.50 5.57
C GLY A 89 -20.97 -9.32 6.85
N VAL A 90 -22.01 -9.12 7.66
CA VAL A 90 -22.22 -9.72 9.00
C VAL A 90 -22.39 -11.27 8.95
N ARG A 91 -21.99 -11.95 7.87
CA ARG A 91 -22.19 -13.39 7.64
C ARG A 91 -20.97 -14.27 7.93
N ALA A 92 -20.03 -13.85 8.77
CA ALA A 92 -19.07 -14.77 9.37
C ALA A 92 -19.58 -15.25 10.74
N ARG A 93 -20.37 -16.34 10.77
CA ARG A 93 -20.63 -17.08 12.02
C ARG A 93 -19.35 -17.80 12.41
N TYR A 94 -18.64 -17.30 13.42
CA TYR A 94 -17.46 -17.96 13.97
C TYR A 94 -17.79 -18.79 15.22
N ASN A 95 -17.20 -19.99 15.30
CA ASN A 95 -17.26 -20.86 16.48
C ASN A 95 -16.27 -20.35 17.55
N LYS A 96 -16.77 -20.21 18.79
CA LYS A 96 -15.99 -19.76 19.95
C LYS A 96 -14.82 -20.70 20.26
N SER A 97 -13.60 -20.15 20.31
CA SER A 97 -12.47 -20.71 21.04
C SER A 97 -11.87 -19.58 21.89
N GLU A 98 -12.11 -19.63 23.21
CA GLU A 98 -11.59 -18.65 24.16
C GLU A 98 -10.11 -18.96 24.46
N THR A 99 -9.20 -18.07 24.08
CA THR A 99 -7.82 -18.06 24.58
C THR A 99 -7.49 -16.74 25.27
N HIS A 100 -6.93 -16.84 26.47
CA HIS A 100 -6.64 -15.71 27.35
C HIS A 100 -5.33 -15.02 26.96
N ILE A 101 -5.37 -13.71 26.71
CA ILE A 101 -4.19 -12.86 26.51
C ILE A 101 -3.74 -12.32 27.89
N PRO A 102 -2.57 -12.71 28.42
CA PRO A 102 -2.18 -12.39 29.79
C PRO A 102 -1.81 -10.92 30.06
N PHE A 103 -1.67 -10.08 29.02
CA PHE A 103 -1.22 -8.68 29.19
C PHE A 103 -2.35 -7.63 29.25
N LEU A 104 -3.61 -8.03 29.13
CA LEU A 104 -4.75 -7.09 28.97
C LEU A 104 -5.79 -7.20 30.11
N ALA A 105 -5.36 -7.41 31.35
CA ALA A 105 -6.31 -7.60 32.47
C ALA A 105 -7.29 -6.42 32.64
N SER A 106 -6.87 -5.18 32.36
CA SER A 106 -7.63 -3.94 32.61
C SER A 106 -8.40 -3.36 31.41
N THR A 107 -8.35 -3.95 30.22
CA THR A 107 -9.08 -3.40 29.06
C THR A 107 -10.59 -3.71 29.12
N PRO A 108 -11.45 -2.76 28.69
CA PRO A 108 -12.89 -2.97 28.61
C PRO A 108 -13.26 -4.21 27.79
N ALA A 109 -14.30 -4.94 28.21
CA ALA A 109 -14.70 -6.21 27.59
C ALA A 109 -15.04 -6.12 26.10
N TRP A 110 -15.46 -4.96 25.60
CA TRP A 110 -15.73 -4.71 24.18
C TRP A 110 -14.41 -4.61 23.37
N VAL A 111 -13.37 -3.98 23.92
CA VAL A 111 -12.01 -3.97 23.35
C VAL A 111 -11.44 -5.38 23.32
N LYS A 112 -11.65 -6.16 24.39
CA LYS A 112 -11.26 -7.59 24.41
C LYS A 112 -11.99 -8.41 23.35
N ARG A 113 -13.26 -8.18 23.06
CA ARG A 113 -13.98 -8.92 22.01
C ARG A 113 -13.47 -8.62 20.60
N GLY A 114 -13.14 -7.36 20.31
CA GLY A 114 -12.46 -6.99 19.06
C GLY A 114 -11.03 -7.55 18.97
N LEU A 115 -10.32 -7.60 20.10
CA LEU A 115 -8.97 -8.19 20.17
C LEU A 115 -8.96 -9.73 20.25
N VAL A 116 -10.04 -10.39 20.68
CA VAL A 116 -10.14 -11.87 20.69
C VAL A 116 -10.31 -12.42 19.26
N GLN A 117 -10.59 -11.57 18.28
CA GLN A 117 -10.45 -11.88 16.85
C GLN A 117 -8.98 -11.91 16.36
N LEU A 118 -7.99 -11.73 17.24
CA LEU A 118 -6.55 -11.74 16.91
C LEU A 118 -5.94 -13.15 16.73
N LYS A 119 -6.71 -14.23 16.70
CA LYS A 119 -6.14 -15.57 16.49
C LYS A 119 -6.99 -16.47 15.58
N SER A 120 -6.64 -16.45 14.30
CA SER A 120 -6.86 -17.51 13.32
C SER A 120 -5.71 -17.41 12.31
N LEU A 121 -4.71 -18.28 12.21
CA LEU A 121 -4.43 -19.63 12.67
C LEU A 121 -3.04 -19.66 13.35
N ASP A 122 -2.87 -20.44 14.41
CA ASP A 122 -1.54 -21.00 14.73
C ASP A 122 -1.21 -22.04 13.65
N TYR A 123 -0.16 -21.82 12.87
CA TYR A 123 0.50 -22.92 12.17
C TYR A 123 1.60 -23.47 13.09
N THR A 124 1.33 -24.61 13.73
CA THR A 124 2.39 -25.50 14.21
C THR A 124 2.83 -26.38 13.04
N PHE A 125 4.08 -26.26 12.63
CA PHE A 125 4.72 -27.26 11.77
C PHE A 125 5.12 -28.45 12.64
N ASP A 126 4.71 -29.66 12.25
CA ASP A 126 5.29 -30.90 12.76
C ASP A 126 6.52 -31.27 11.91
N ASP A 127 7.57 -31.77 12.57
CA ASP A 127 8.92 -32.00 12.03
C ASP A 127 9.05 -33.14 10.99
N GLU A 128 7.97 -33.78 10.52
CA GLU A 128 8.08 -34.99 9.69
C GLU A 128 7.24 -35.04 8.40
N ASN A 129 6.69 -33.92 7.92
CA ASN A 129 6.22 -33.71 6.54
C ASN A 129 5.76 -34.97 5.74
N THR A 130 4.89 -35.81 6.31
CA THR A 130 4.39 -37.04 5.68
C THR A 130 2.88 -37.17 5.89
N ALA A 131 2.14 -37.22 4.79
CA ALA A 131 0.71 -37.46 4.81
C ALA A 131 0.42 -38.94 5.07
N ILE A 132 -0.24 -39.26 6.18
CA ILE A 132 -0.79 -40.60 6.42
C ILE A 132 -2.07 -40.77 5.57
N PRO A 133 -2.20 -41.80 4.71
CA PRO A 133 -3.42 -42.05 3.96
C PRO A 133 -4.46 -42.73 4.85
N THR A 134 -5.65 -42.14 4.98
CA THR A 134 -6.83 -42.85 5.52
C THR A 134 -7.33 -43.90 4.53
N PRO A 135 -7.80 -45.09 4.98
CA PRO A 135 -8.14 -46.20 4.10
C PRO A 135 -9.43 -45.94 3.30
N LYS A 136 -9.37 -46.21 2.00
CA LYS A 136 -10.50 -46.11 1.06
C LYS A 136 -11.55 -47.21 1.34
N PRO A 137 -12.86 -46.90 1.44
CA PRO A 137 -13.90 -47.89 1.19
C PRO A 137 -13.97 -48.18 -0.32
N GLY A 138 -14.09 -49.47 -0.67
CA GLY A 138 -13.98 -50.00 -2.02
C GLY A 138 -14.92 -49.36 -3.05
N ARG A 139 -14.36 -49.02 -4.21
CA ARG A 139 -15.09 -48.65 -5.43
C ARG A 139 -15.89 -49.86 -5.93
N LEU A 140 -17.21 -49.79 -5.87
CA LEU A 140 -18.08 -50.63 -6.69
C LEU A 140 -17.98 -50.18 -8.15
N ASP A 141 -17.63 -51.13 -9.01
CA ASP A 141 -17.41 -50.93 -10.43
C ASP A 141 -18.72 -50.52 -11.12
N ALA A 142 -18.77 -49.28 -11.62
CA ALA A 142 -19.95 -48.70 -12.26
C ALA A 142 -20.41 -49.49 -13.50
N ARG A 143 -19.54 -50.32 -14.09
CA ARG A 143 -19.89 -51.27 -15.15
C ARG A 143 -20.73 -52.45 -14.63
N ALA A 144 -20.41 -52.98 -13.45
CA ALA A 144 -21.14 -54.08 -12.83
C ALA A 144 -22.55 -53.66 -12.40
N TYR A 145 -22.70 -52.45 -11.84
CA TYR A 145 -24.01 -51.90 -11.49
C TYR A 145 -24.89 -51.65 -12.73
N ARG A 146 -24.28 -51.22 -13.84
CA ARG A 146 -24.97 -51.00 -15.12
C ARG A 146 -25.44 -52.30 -15.76
N GLN A 147 -24.64 -53.37 -15.69
CA GLN A 147 -25.05 -54.70 -16.15
C GLN A 147 -26.17 -55.29 -15.27
N HIS A 148 -26.12 -55.06 -13.95
CA HIS A 148 -27.16 -55.49 -13.01
C HIS A 148 -28.53 -54.82 -13.28
N ILE A 149 -28.55 -53.50 -13.54
CA ILE A 149 -29.80 -52.79 -13.91
C ILE A 149 -30.34 -53.22 -15.27
N LEU A 150 -29.46 -53.52 -16.25
CA LEU A 150 -29.88 -54.01 -17.56
C LEU A 150 -30.41 -55.44 -17.51
N ALA A 151 -29.88 -56.29 -16.62
CA ALA A 151 -30.40 -57.62 -16.33
C ALA A 151 -31.78 -57.58 -15.65
N ILE A 152 -32.02 -56.59 -14.77
CA ILE A 152 -33.34 -56.37 -14.13
C ILE A 152 -34.38 -55.89 -15.15
N LYS A 153 -33.99 -55.06 -16.13
CA LYS A 153 -34.91 -54.55 -17.17
C LYS A 153 -35.23 -55.55 -18.28
N SER A 154 -34.39 -56.55 -18.52
CA SER A 154 -34.65 -57.59 -19.53
C SER A 154 -35.51 -58.75 -19.00
N GLY A 155 -35.60 -58.92 -17.68
CA GLY A 155 -36.38 -59.98 -17.03
C GLY A 155 -37.68 -59.49 -16.38
N GLY A 156 -38.71 -59.18 -17.16
CA GLY A 156 -40.02 -58.80 -16.60
C GLY A 156 -41.12 -58.55 -17.62
N LYS A 157 -41.65 -59.60 -18.24
CA LYS A 157 -42.87 -59.54 -19.06
C LYS A 157 -44.12 -59.41 -18.17
N LYS A 158 -44.96 -58.39 -18.41
CA LYS A 158 -46.38 -58.50 -18.85
C LYS A 158 -47.10 -57.15 -18.71
N GLY A 159 -47.60 -56.59 -19.82
CA GLY A 159 -48.51 -55.44 -19.79
C GLY A 159 -48.72 -54.74 -21.14
N ARG A 160 -49.40 -55.43 -22.08
CA ARG A 160 -50.26 -54.90 -23.17
C ARG A 160 -49.75 -53.70 -24.00
N LEU A 161 -49.32 -53.98 -25.24
CA LEU A 161 -49.30 -53.00 -26.34
C LEU A 161 -50.69 -52.89 -26.97
N THR A 162 -51.18 -51.65 -27.12
CA THR A 162 -52.10 -51.25 -28.19
C THR A 162 -51.63 -49.91 -28.77
N THR A 163 -51.55 -49.85 -30.09
CA THR A 163 -51.09 -48.75 -30.94
C THR A 163 -52.13 -47.63 -31.10
N SER A 164 -51.70 -46.37 -31.21
CA SER A 164 -52.12 -45.45 -32.30
C SER A 164 -51.38 -44.10 -32.22
N GLU A 165 -50.94 -43.65 -33.39
CA GLU A 165 -50.53 -42.29 -33.80
C GLU A 165 -49.20 -41.72 -33.29
N GLY A 166 -48.32 -41.47 -34.28
CA GLY A 166 -46.98 -40.97 -34.12
C GLY A 166 -46.94 -39.47 -33.84
N HIS A 167 -46.35 -39.13 -32.70
CA HIS A 167 -45.51 -37.96 -32.52
C HIS A 167 -44.57 -38.30 -31.35
N TYR A 168 -43.28 -38.52 -31.63
CA TYR A 168 -42.27 -38.49 -30.57
C TYR A 168 -42.07 -37.03 -30.18
N ILE A 169 -42.85 -36.55 -29.22
CA ILE A 169 -42.50 -35.35 -28.48
C ILE A 169 -41.28 -35.75 -27.64
N ILE A 170 -40.08 -35.37 -28.08
CA ILE A 170 -38.91 -35.40 -27.21
C ILE A 170 -39.21 -34.42 -26.10
N ASN A 171 -39.65 -34.95 -24.96
CA ASN A 171 -39.89 -34.17 -23.77
C ASN A 171 -38.52 -33.60 -23.35
N THR A 172 -38.30 -32.30 -23.56
CA THR A 172 -37.05 -31.60 -23.23
C THR A 172 -36.69 -31.75 -21.74
N ALA A 173 -37.70 -32.06 -20.91
CA ALA A 173 -37.54 -32.44 -19.52
C ALA A 173 -36.72 -33.74 -19.32
N ASP A 174 -36.83 -34.74 -20.20
CA ASP A 174 -36.10 -36.01 -20.08
C ASP A 174 -34.67 -35.93 -20.61
N LEU A 175 -34.42 -35.11 -21.64
CA LEU A 175 -33.05 -34.85 -22.11
C LEU A 175 -32.22 -34.18 -21.02
N SER A 176 -32.82 -33.22 -20.29
CA SER A 176 -32.19 -32.51 -19.16
C SER A 176 -31.87 -33.39 -17.94
N ARG A 177 -32.50 -34.57 -17.85
CA ARG A 177 -32.28 -35.58 -16.80
C ARG A 177 -31.31 -36.67 -17.21
N SER A 178 -30.93 -36.74 -18.48
CA SER A 178 -29.98 -37.75 -18.95
C SER A 178 -28.60 -37.55 -18.31
N PRO A 179 -27.89 -38.64 -17.95
CA PRO A 179 -26.55 -38.53 -17.38
C PRO A 179 -25.56 -37.81 -18.30
N GLY A 180 -25.74 -37.90 -19.63
CA GLY A 180 -24.92 -37.20 -20.63
C GLY A 180 -25.11 -35.69 -20.58
N PHE A 181 -26.37 -35.21 -20.56
CA PHE A 181 -26.69 -33.79 -20.51
C PHE A 181 -26.26 -33.13 -19.18
N ARG A 182 -26.33 -33.86 -18.06
CA ARG A 182 -25.75 -33.40 -16.79
C ARG A 182 -24.24 -33.26 -16.88
N ARG A 183 -23.55 -34.22 -17.48
CA ARG A 183 -22.10 -34.20 -17.65
C ARG A 183 -21.66 -33.03 -18.53
N GLU A 184 -22.38 -32.81 -19.63
CA GLU A 184 -22.13 -31.72 -20.57
C GLU A 184 -22.39 -30.35 -19.94
N ARG A 185 -23.45 -30.18 -19.14
CA ARG A 185 -23.66 -28.98 -18.31
C ARG A 185 -22.53 -28.72 -17.31
N HIS A 186 -21.98 -29.76 -16.71
CA HIS A 186 -20.85 -29.63 -15.78
C HIS A 186 -19.59 -29.19 -16.51
N VAL A 187 -19.31 -29.76 -17.69
CA VAL A 187 -18.17 -29.37 -18.54
C VAL A 187 -18.33 -27.94 -19.08
N ASP A 188 -19.54 -27.53 -19.48
CA ASP A 188 -19.82 -26.16 -19.92
C ASP A 188 -19.72 -25.14 -18.77
N LYS A 189 -20.11 -25.52 -17.55
CA LYS A 189 -19.88 -24.72 -16.35
C LYS A 189 -18.39 -24.59 -16.05
N GLN A 190 -17.63 -25.68 -16.16
CA GLN A 190 -16.17 -25.67 -15.98
C GLN A 190 -15.49 -24.78 -17.03
N ARG A 191 -15.83 -24.91 -18.32
CA ARG A 191 -15.29 -24.03 -19.37
C ARG A 191 -15.61 -22.57 -19.12
N LYS A 192 -16.87 -22.23 -18.80
CA LYS A 192 -17.23 -20.84 -18.49
C LYS A 192 -16.48 -20.31 -17.26
N HIS A 193 -16.20 -21.16 -16.28
CA HIS A 193 -15.46 -20.80 -15.07
C HIS A 193 -13.95 -20.67 -15.33
N GLU A 194 -13.35 -21.55 -16.14
CA GLU A 194 -11.97 -21.43 -16.62
C GLU A 194 -11.80 -20.17 -17.47
N THR A 195 -12.74 -19.87 -18.37
CA THR A 195 -12.71 -18.63 -19.14
C THR A 195 -12.90 -17.40 -18.25
N GLN A 196 -13.68 -17.48 -17.17
CA GLN A 196 -13.80 -16.40 -16.17
C GLN A 196 -12.56 -16.25 -15.29
N LEU A 197 -11.85 -17.33 -14.98
CA LEU A 197 -10.57 -17.33 -14.27
C LEU A 197 -9.43 -16.82 -15.16
N GLU A 198 -9.41 -17.20 -16.44
CA GLU A 198 -8.52 -16.62 -17.44
C GLU A 198 -8.83 -15.14 -17.63
N HIS A 199 -10.11 -14.75 -17.73
CA HIS A 199 -10.48 -13.33 -17.79
C HIS A 199 -10.13 -12.60 -16.50
N GLY A 200 -10.33 -13.19 -15.31
CA GLY A 200 -9.99 -12.57 -14.02
C GLY A 200 -8.48 -12.47 -13.79
N ALA A 201 -7.71 -13.49 -14.17
CA ALA A 201 -6.25 -13.46 -14.14
C ALA A 201 -5.69 -12.48 -15.18
N MET A 202 -6.30 -12.41 -16.36
CA MET A 202 -5.97 -11.46 -17.42
C MET A 202 -6.34 -10.02 -17.02
N GLU A 203 -7.48 -9.81 -16.33
CA GLU A 203 -7.96 -8.53 -15.77
C GLU A 203 -7.08 -8.08 -14.58
N ILE A 204 -6.60 -9.01 -13.73
CA ILE A 204 -5.60 -8.73 -12.69
C ILE A 204 -4.24 -8.36 -13.30
N THR A 205 -3.84 -8.95 -14.43
CA THR A 205 -2.63 -8.54 -15.16
C THR A 205 -2.81 -7.23 -15.92
N ASP A 206 -4.00 -6.91 -16.41
CA ASP A 206 -4.33 -5.65 -17.11
C ASP A 206 -4.40 -4.44 -16.15
N ASN A 207 -4.71 -4.67 -14.86
CA ASN A 207 -4.80 -3.61 -13.84
C ASN A 207 -3.49 -3.31 -13.08
N LYS A 208 -2.36 -3.91 -13.46
CA LYS A 208 -1.07 -3.58 -12.83
C LYS A 208 -0.50 -2.27 -13.35
N SER A 209 0.13 -1.51 -12.46
CA SER A 209 0.82 -0.24 -12.72
C SER A 209 2.09 -0.44 -13.53
N SER A 210 2.26 0.36 -14.58
CA SER A 210 3.54 0.49 -15.28
C SER A 210 4.61 1.12 -14.38
N PHE A 211 5.89 0.95 -14.76
CA PHE A 211 7.02 1.57 -14.06
C PHE A 211 6.82 3.08 -13.81
N VAL A 212 6.42 3.82 -14.85
CA VAL A 212 6.22 5.28 -14.78
C VAL A 212 5.06 5.63 -13.86
N GLN A 213 3.96 4.86 -13.89
CA GLN A 213 2.83 5.08 -12.99
C GLN A 213 3.21 4.82 -11.53
N CYS A 214 3.99 3.78 -11.24
CA CYS A 214 4.50 3.52 -9.89
C CYS A 214 5.43 4.64 -9.41
N THR A 215 6.37 5.08 -10.24
CA THR A 215 7.26 6.22 -9.92
C THR A 215 6.45 7.47 -9.63
N PHE A 216 5.46 7.79 -10.46
CA PHE A 216 4.60 8.95 -10.28
C PHE A 216 3.74 8.86 -9.01
N ASN A 217 3.11 7.70 -8.76
CA ASN A 217 2.31 7.49 -7.56
C ASN A 217 3.15 7.59 -6.29
N MET A 218 4.32 6.95 -6.26
CA MET A 218 5.23 7.01 -5.13
C MET A 218 5.77 8.44 -4.93
N ALA A 219 6.11 9.15 -6.01
CA ALA A 219 6.54 10.55 -5.94
C ALA A 219 5.43 11.45 -5.42
N ASN A 220 4.18 11.27 -5.84
CA ASN A 220 3.04 12.06 -5.38
C ASN A 220 2.72 11.86 -3.88
N ILE A 221 2.96 10.64 -3.37
CA ILE A 221 2.85 10.35 -1.94
C ILE A 221 3.92 11.14 -1.16
N LEU A 222 5.17 11.08 -1.61
CA LEU A 222 6.30 11.74 -0.94
C LEU A 222 6.28 13.28 -1.12
N MET A 223 5.87 13.77 -2.30
CA MET A 223 5.71 15.19 -2.61
C MET A 223 4.40 15.75 -2.05
N GLY A 224 4.06 15.39 -0.81
CA GLY A 224 2.85 15.85 -0.14
C GLY A 224 2.94 17.29 0.39
N VAL A 225 1.98 17.65 1.24
CA VAL A 225 1.91 18.98 1.89
C VAL A 225 3.16 19.27 2.74
N GLY A 226 3.88 18.24 3.20
CA GLY A 226 5.13 18.39 3.95
C GLY A 226 6.20 19.21 3.24
N MET A 227 6.22 19.20 1.90
CA MET A 227 7.18 19.99 1.10
C MET A 227 7.03 21.50 1.32
N LEU A 228 5.83 21.97 1.68
CA LEU A 228 5.54 23.41 1.85
C LEU A 228 6.28 24.03 3.03
N GLY A 229 6.68 23.21 4.02
CA GLY A 229 7.47 23.64 5.17
C GLY A 229 8.98 23.56 4.96
N LEU A 230 9.47 23.08 3.81
CA LEU A 230 10.93 22.93 3.60
C LEU A 230 11.70 24.27 3.57
N PRO A 231 11.17 25.38 3.03
CA PRO A 231 11.83 26.68 3.20
C PRO A 231 11.99 27.08 4.67
N TYR A 232 11.02 26.70 5.51
CA TYR A 232 11.07 26.96 6.95
C TYR A 232 12.18 26.15 7.63
N VAL A 233 12.47 24.93 7.16
CA VAL A 233 13.64 24.13 7.60
C VAL A 233 14.95 24.89 7.38
N PHE A 234 15.11 25.57 6.25
CA PHE A 234 16.31 26.34 5.94
C PHE A 234 16.37 27.63 6.77
N LYS A 235 15.23 28.25 7.06
CA LYS A 235 15.13 29.36 8.03
C LYS A 235 15.56 28.95 9.45
N THR A 236 15.18 27.77 9.91
CA THR A 236 15.47 27.35 11.30
C THR A 236 16.87 26.77 11.46
N ALA A 237 17.32 25.91 10.54
CA ALA A 237 18.60 25.22 10.60
C ALA A 237 19.74 25.95 9.83
N GLY A 238 19.40 27.00 9.09
CA GLY A 238 20.31 27.68 8.15
C GLY A 238 20.54 26.89 6.86
N TRP A 239 21.24 27.50 5.91
CA TRP A 239 21.56 26.90 4.61
C TRP A 239 22.25 25.54 4.71
N ILE A 240 23.30 25.45 5.54
CA ILE A 240 24.07 24.21 5.73
C ILE A 240 23.20 23.16 6.42
N GLY A 241 22.58 23.52 7.55
CA GLY A 241 21.79 22.59 8.35
C GLY A 241 20.60 22.05 7.57
N GLY A 242 19.85 22.93 6.91
CA GLY A 242 18.71 22.56 6.07
C GLY A 242 19.09 21.64 4.92
N PHE A 243 20.20 21.91 4.23
CA PHE A 243 20.68 21.04 3.15
C PHE A 243 21.06 19.65 3.66
N PHE A 244 21.90 19.55 4.69
CA PHE A 244 22.36 18.25 5.21
C PHE A 244 21.24 17.43 5.85
N VAL A 245 20.31 18.08 6.56
CA VAL A 245 19.13 17.39 7.10
C VAL A 245 18.25 16.85 5.98
N THR A 246 17.97 17.67 4.95
CA THR A 246 17.13 17.27 3.81
C THR A 246 17.74 16.10 3.03
N VAL A 247 19.01 16.22 2.64
CA VAL A 247 19.71 15.17 1.88
C VAL A 247 19.94 13.94 2.75
N GLY A 248 20.37 14.11 4.00
CA GLY A 248 20.66 13.01 4.92
C GLY A 248 19.44 12.15 5.20
N LEU A 249 18.31 12.76 5.55
CA LEU A 249 17.07 12.01 5.78
C LEU A 249 16.54 11.38 4.49
N CYS A 250 16.64 12.07 3.34
CA CYS A 250 16.29 11.48 2.05
C CYS A 250 17.07 10.19 1.78
N LEU A 251 18.39 10.17 2.01
CA LEU A 251 19.24 9.00 1.82
C LEU A 251 18.87 7.87 2.79
N VAL A 252 18.55 8.20 4.04
CA VAL A 252 18.06 7.23 5.03
C VAL A 252 16.73 6.61 4.60
N THR A 253 15.76 7.42 4.18
CA THR A 253 14.43 6.96 3.74
C THR A 253 14.50 6.18 2.43
N TRP A 254 15.39 6.57 1.52
CA TRP A 254 15.69 5.83 0.30
C TRP A 254 16.23 4.45 0.63
N ARG A 255 17.24 4.36 1.52
CA ARG A 255 17.84 3.09 1.92
C ARG A 255 16.86 2.15 2.63
N THR A 256 16.00 2.68 3.48
CA THR A 256 14.98 1.89 4.19
C THR A 256 13.82 1.46 3.27
N SER A 257 13.53 2.22 2.21
CA SER A 257 12.58 1.78 1.16
C SER A 257 13.12 0.58 0.38
N TYR A 258 14.45 0.49 0.19
CA TYR A 258 15.10 -0.70 -0.33
C TYR A 258 14.94 -1.92 0.58
N TYR A 259 15.08 -1.73 1.91
CA TYR A 259 14.84 -2.80 2.88
C TYR A 259 13.43 -3.35 2.77
N LEU A 260 12.43 -2.47 2.70
CA LEU A 260 11.04 -2.88 2.50
C LEU A 260 10.86 -3.71 1.23
N GLY A 261 11.45 -3.29 0.10
CA GLY A 261 11.41 -4.08 -1.14
C GLY A 261 11.94 -5.50 -0.97
N ARG A 262 13.05 -5.67 -0.24
CA ARG A 262 13.70 -6.95 0.02
C ARG A 262 12.93 -7.81 1.03
N GLU A 263 12.38 -7.16 2.06
CA GLU A 263 11.53 -7.79 3.08
C GLU A 263 10.23 -8.32 2.48
N LEU A 264 9.56 -7.52 1.65
CA LEU A 264 8.35 -7.93 0.90
C LEU A 264 8.67 -9.05 -0.09
N ASN A 265 9.86 -9.02 -0.69
CA ASN A 265 10.39 -10.06 -1.55
C ASN A 265 10.72 -11.36 -0.80
N GLY A 266 10.85 -11.31 0.54
CA GLY A 266 11.18 -12.46 1.39
C GLY A 266 12.64 -12.88 1.33
N ASP A 267 13.54 -12.02 0.82
CA ASP A 267 14.96 -12.34 0.67
C ASP A 267 15.81 -11.06 0.65
N PRO A 268 16.97 -11.02 1.33
CA PRO A 268 17.85 -9.84 1.38
C PRO A 268 18.54 -9.55 0.03
N ARG A 269 18.53 -10.52 -0.90
CA ARG A 269 19.07 -10.33 -2.25
C ARG A 269 18.10 -9.53 -3.13
N PRO A 270 18.62 -8.73 -4.09
CA PRO A 270 17.79 -7.94 -4.99
C PRO A 270 16.70 -8.73 -5.72
N VAL A 271 15.54 -8.11 -5.88
CA VAL A 271 14.33 -8.73 -6.48
C VAL A 271 14.59 -9.28 -7.88
N HIS A 272 15.43 -8.60 -8.67
CA HIS A 272 15.73 -8.99 -10.05
C HIS A 272 16.44 -10.35 -10.18
N LEU A 273 17.10 -10.84 -9.13
CA LEU A 273 17.76 -12.15 -9.15
C LEU A 273 16.78 -13.32 -9.17
N PHE A 274 15.53 -13.07 -8.75
CA PHE A 274 14.46 -14.07 -8.72
C PHE A 274 13.60 -14.04 -9.99
N HIS A 275 13.94 -13.21 -10.96
CA HIS A 275 13.22 -13.08 -12.22
C HIS A 275 14.04 -13.70 -13.37
N GLY A 276 13.44 -14.60 -14.14
CA GLY A 276 14.11 -15.23 -15.28
C GLY A 276 15.07 -16.38 -14.94
N ALA A 277 15.15 -16.80 -13.66
CA ALA A 277 15.71 -18.10 -13.38
C ALA A 277 14.75 -19.13 -13.97
N PHE A 278 15.23 -19.77 -15.05
CA PHE A 278 14.56 -20.81 -15.81
C PHE A 278 13.59 -21.61 -14.94
N SER A 279 12.36 -21.79 -15.43
CA SER A 279 11.40 -22.79 -14.94
C SER A 279 11.99 -24.20 -15.07
N GLY A 280 13.02 -24.47 -14.28
CA GLY A 280 13.87 -25.64 -14.25
C GLY A 280 14.43 -25.79 -12.84
N GLU A 281 15.05 -26.94 -12.57
CA GLU A 281 15.41 -27.42 -11.22
C GLU A 281 16.34 -26.50 -10.40
N ASN A 282 16.85 -25.39 -10.97
CA ASN A 282 17.83 -24.48 -10.37
C ASN A 282 17.31 -23.05 -10.09
N ALA A 283 16.00 -22.81 -10.05
CA ALA A 283 15.48 -21.50 -9.68
C ALA A 283 15.89 -21.15 -8.22
N PRO A 284 16.44 -19.94 -7.96
CA PRO A 284 16.88 -19.55 -6.63
C PRO A 284 15.66 -19.52 -5.70
N THR A 285 15.71 -20.35 -4.67
CA THR A 285 14.69 -20.36 -3.63
C THR A 285 14.84 -19.11 -2.77
N ARG A 286 13.69 -18.51 -2.46
CA ARG A 286 13.59 -17.38 -1.54
C ARG A 286 13.77 -17.91 -0.12
N MET A 287 14.40 -17.11 0.74
CA MET A 287 14.50 -17.45 2.16
C MET A 287 13.12 -17.52 2.84
N ARG A 288 12.16 -16.68 2.42
CA ARG A 288 10.82 -16.59 2.98
C ARG A 288 9.76 -16.40 1.89
N LYS A 289 8.50 -16.65 2.27
CA LYS A 289 7.33 -16.30 1.44
C LYS A 289 7.24 -14.78 1.30
N GLN A 290 6.76 -14.33 0.14
CA GLN A 290 6.50 -12.91 -0.10
C GLN A 290 5.41 -12.38 0.82
N ILE A 291 5.59 -11.15 1.28
CA ILE A 291 4.68 -10.45 2.19
C ILE A 291 4.01 -9.33 1.42
N SER A 292 2.71 -9.13 1.68
CA SER A 292 1.86 -8.21 0.93
C SER A 292 1.33 -7.03 1.75
N SER A 293 1.80 -6.81 2.97
CA SER A 293 1.30 -5.68 3.76
C SER A 293 2.29 -5.18 4.79
N PHE A 294 2.19 -3.89 5.11
CA PHE A 294 3.06 -3.25 6.09
C PHE A 294 2.81 -3.80 7.51
N PRO A 295 1.57 -3.95 7.98
CA PRO A 295 1.30 -4.61 9.27
C PRO A 295 1.61 -6.11 9.24
N GLY A 296 1.44 -6.78 8.10
CA GLY A 296 1.80 -8.20 7.93
C GLY A 296 3.30 -8.43 8.02
N LEU A 297 4.11 -7.50 7.51
CA LEU A 297 5.56 -7.51 7.69
C LEU A 297 5.95 -7.42 9.17
N ALA A 298 5.27 -6.56 9.94
CA ALA A 298 5.50 -6.49 11.39
C ALA A 298 5.08 -7.76 12.12
N ARG A 299 4.00 -8.40 11.69
CA ARG A 299 3.56 -9.70 12.21
C ARG A 299 4.61 -10.78 11.96
N GLU A 300 5.16 -10.83 10.75
CA GLU A 300 6.19 -11.82 10.40
C GLU A 300 7.51 -11.59 11.17
N ALA A 301 7.90 -10.33 11.40
CA ALA A 301 9.14 -10.01 12.11
C ALA A 301 9.02 -10.14 13.64
N PHE A 302 7.90 -9.69 14.22
CA PHE A 302 7.75 -9.47 15.67
C PHE A 302 6.50 -10.11 16.28
N GLY A 303 5.75 -10.91 15.51
CA GLY A 303 4.50 -11.51 15.93
C GLY A 303 3.35 -10.51 16.04
N ASP A 304 2.23 -10.95 16.61
CA ASP A 304 1.02 -10.13 16.72
C ASP A 304 1.20 -8.85 17.52
N THR A 305 2.07 -8.87 18.53
CA THR A 305 2.39 -7.66 19.31
C THR A 305 3.01 -6.59 18.44
N GLY A 306 3.99 -6.93 17.59
CA GLY A 306 4.60 -5.97 16.67
C GLY A 306 3.61 -5.47 15.63
N CYS A 307 2.73 -6.33 15.13
CA CYS A 307 1.64 -5.94 14.23
C CYS A 307 0.74 -4.87 14.88
N VAL A 308 0.29 -5.09 16.12
CA VAL A 308 -0.57 -4.14 16.84
C VAL A 308 0.15 -2.84 17.16
N CYS A 309 1.40 -2.91 17.60
CA CYS A 309 2.21 -1.73 17.87
C CYS A 309 2.38 -0.86 16.61
N LEU A 310 2.84 -1.45 15.50
CA LEU A 310 3.06 -0.71 14.27
C LEU A 310 1.75 -0.14 13.71
N SER A 311 0.68 -0.93 13.74
CA SER A 311 -0.64 -0.47 13.29
C SER A 311 -1.11 0.72 14.13
N THR A 312 -0.95 0.69 15.46
CA THR A 312 -1.30 1.83 16.32
C THR A 312 -0.56 3.11 15.93
N VAL A 313 0.75 3.00 15.63
CA VAL A 313 1.55 4.15 15.17
C VAL A 313 1.04 4.67 13.83
N LEU A 314 0.71 3.80 12.87
CA LEU A 314 0.17 4.20 11.57
C LEU A 314 -1.18 4.93 11.68
N TYR A 315 -2.09 4.44 12.53
CA TYR A 315 -3.38 5.12 12.75
C TYR A 315 -3.17 6.50 13.39
N PHE A 316 -2.25 6.60 14.34
CA PHE A 316 -1.89 7.87 14.97
C PHE A 316 -1.23 8.83 13.97
N GLU A 317 -0.37 8.34 13.07
CA GLU A 317 0.22 9.12 11.97
C GLU A 317 -0.86 9.67 11.05
N LEU A 318 -1.77 8.83 10.56
CA LEU A 318 -2.86 9.24 9.67
C LEU A 318 -3.81 10.24 10.33
N LEU A 319 -4.18 10.03 11.60
CA LEU A 319 -4.98 10.98 12.37
C LEU A 319 -4.28 12.35 12.50
N SER A 320 -2.97 12.33 12.73
CA SER A 320 -2.19 13.55 12.86
C SER A 320 -2.07 14.28 11.51
N CYS A 321 -1.94 13.55 10.40
CA CYS A 321 -2.02 14.11 9.05
C CYS A 321 -3.34 14.84 8.79
N LEU A 322 -4.48 14.30 9.24
CA LEU A 322 -5.77 15.00 9.14
C LEU A 322 -5.74 16.37 9.84
N SER A 323 -5.11 16.44 11.01
CA SER A 323 -4.96 17.68 11.78
C SER A 323 -4.06 18.70 11.03
N ILE A 324 -2.96 18.23 10.45
CA ILE A 324 -2.05 19.05 9.64
C ILE A 324 -2.78 19.63 8.42
N PHE A 325 -3.60 18.84 7.73
CA PHE A 325 -4.39 19.32 6.59
C PHE A 325 -5.45 20.34 7.00
N LEU A 326 -6.08 20.21 8.18
CA LEU A 326 -7.00 21.22 8.70
C LEU A 326 -6.31 22.54 9.05
N VAL A 327 -5.10 22.49 9.64
CA VAL A 327 -4.30 23.71 9.89
C VAL A 327 -3.92 24.36 8.56
N SER A 328 -3.45 23.59 7.58
CA SER A 328 -3.12 24.12 6.25
C SER A 328 -4.34 24.75 5.57
N LEU A 329 -5.49 24.06 5.58
CA LEU A 329 -6.73 24.56 4.98
C LEU A 329 -7.22 25.84 5.68
N GLY A 330 -7.19 25.88 7.02
CA GLY A 330 -7.57 27.06 7.80
C GLY A 330 -6.66 28.27 7.52
N ASN A 331 -5.35 28.06 7.38
CA ASN A 331 -4.41 29.13 7.08
C ASN A 331 -4.68 29.75 5.70
N HIS A 332 -4.91 28.94 4.66
CA HIS A 332 -5.21 29.46 3.32
C HIS A 332 -6.60 30.13 3.25
N LEU A 333 -7.60 29.61 3.99
CA LEU A 333 -8.89 30.30 4.13
C LEU A 333 -8.75 31.67 4.80
N HIS A 334 -7.87 31.81 5.78
CA HIS A 334 -7.61 33.09 6.42
C HIS A 334 -6.96 34.11 5.47
N VAL A 335 -6.09 33.67 4.56
CA VAL A 335 -5.53 34.54 3.51
C VAL A 335 -6.64 35.05 2.58
N LEU A 336 -7.62 34.21 2.24
CA LEU A 336 -8.75 34.61 1.38
C LEU A 336 -9.76 35.53 2.08
N PHE A 337 -9.97 35.34 3.39
CA PHE A 337 -10.92 36.09 4.21
C PHE A 337 -10.24 36.78 5.42
N PRO A 338 -9.35 37.76 5.18
CA PRO A 338 -8.55 38.38 6.25
C PRO A 338 -9.41 39.18 7.24
N ASN A 339 -10.61 39.61 6.82
CA ASN A 339 -11.53 40.41 7.63
C ASN A 339 -12.22 39.63 8.75
N VAL A 340 -12.09 38.29 8.79
CA VAL A 340 -12.60 37.49 9.91
C VAL A 340 -11.47 37.35 10.94
N PRO A 341 -11.55 38.05 12.09
CA PRO A 341 -10.49 37.97 13.08
C PRO A 341 -10.45 36.57 13.69
N GLN A 342 -9.22 36.08 13.90
CA GLN A 342 -8.83 34.80 14.52
C GLN A 342 -8.65 33.62 13.54
N SER A 343 -7.39 33.19 13.36
CA SER A 343 -7.00 31.99 12.57
C SER A 343 -7.80 30.75 12.95
N ARG A 344 -8.14 30.61 14.24
CA ARG A 344 -8.98 29.51 14.76
C ARG A 344 -10.38 29.45 14.14
N HIS A 345 -11.01 30.59 13.82
CA HIS A 345 -12.31 30.59 13.14
C HIS A 345 -12.23 30.01 11.74
N MET A 346 -11.14 30.28 11.02
CA MET A 346 -10.91 29.73 9.69
C MET A 346 -10.54 28.24 9.73
N THR A 347 -9.86 27.78 10.77
CA THR A 347 -9.67 26.34 11.03
C THR A 347 -11.00 25.64 11.34
N VAL A 348 -11.93 26.27 12.05
CA VAL A 348 -13.29 25.73 12.24
C VAL A 348 -14.04 25.69 10.91
N ALA A 349 -13.97 26.76 10.10
CA ALA A 349 -14.57 26.78 8.77
C ALA A 349 -13.99 25.68 7.85
N ALA A 350 -12.68 25.44 7.92
CA ALA A 350 -12.01 24.33 7.25
C ALA A 350 -12.58 22.97 7.69
N GLY A 351 -12.79 22.79 9.00
CA GLY A 351 -13.43 21.59 9.57
C GLY A 351 -14.84 21.36 9.03
N VAL A 352 -15.64 22.42 8.87
CA VAL A 352 -16.98 22.32 8.28
C VAL A 352 -16.91 22.02 6.78
N LEU A 353 -15.95 22.63 6.06
CA LEU A 353 -15.79 22.49 4.62
C LEU A 353 -15.43 21.07 4.18
N VAL A 354 -14.71 20.30 5.02
CA VAL A 354 -14.34 18.92 4.71
C VAL A 354 -15.43 17.90 5.02
N ILE A 355 -16.48 18.26 5.77
CA ILE A 355 -17.55 17.32 6.13
C ILE A 355 -18.24 16.72 4.90
N PRO A 356 -18.69 17.50 3.90
CA PRO A 356 -19.35 16.93 2.73
C PRO A 356 -18.45 15.97 1.96
N SER A 357 -17.17 16.33 1.75
CA SER A 357 -16.24 15.46 1.00
C SER A 357 -15.85 14.21 1.79
N ALA A 358 -15.73 14.31 3.11
CA ALA A 358 -15.44 13.19 3.99
C ALA A 358 -16.60 12.19 4.10
N LEU A 359 -17.85 12.68 4.11
CA LEU A 359 -19.04 11.85 4.25
C LEU A 359 -19.55 11.29 2.91
N LEU A 360 -19.43 12.05 1.82
CA LEU A 360 -19.88 11.62 0.48
C LEU A 360 -18.86 10.67 -0.16
N ARG A 361 -18.87 9.42 0.25
CA ARG A 361 -17.96 8.39 -0.27
C ARG A 361 -18.52 7.76 -1.54
N THR A 362 -17.98 8.15 -2.70
CA THR A 362 -18.10 7.33 -3.92
C THR A 362 -16.71 7.05 -4.51
N PRO A 363 -16.50 5.86 -5.08
CA PRO A 363 -15.28 5.52 -5.82
C PRO A 363 -14.82 6.60 -6.80
N LYS A 364 -15.78 7.13 -7.55
CA LYS A 364 -15.57 8.18 -8.54
C LYS A 364 -15.04 9.46 -7.91
N LEU A 365 -15.63 9.90 -6.80
CA LEU A 365 -15.19 11.11 -6.11
C LEU A 365 -13.74 10.98 -5.62
N LEU A 366 -13.38 9.84 -5.01
CA LEU A 366 -12.01 9.60 -4.53
C LEU A 366 -10.99 9.63 -5.67
N SER A 367 -11.33 9.01 -6.81
CA SER A 367 -10.50 9.04 -8.03
C SER A 367 -10.27 10.46 -8.55
N TYR A 368 -11.34 11.25 -8.68
CA TYR A 368 -11.26 12.65 -9.12
C TYR A 368 -10.49 13.53 -8.12
N LEU A 369 -10.75 13.39 -6.82
CA LEU A 369 -10.05 14.16 -5.79
C LEU A 369 -8.55 13.88 -5.77
N SER A 370 -8.14 12.63 -5.99
CA SER A 370 -6.73 12.25 -6.12
C SER A 370 -6.09 12.89 -7.35
N ALA A 371 -6.73 12.80 -8.53
CA ALA A 371 -6.22 13.43 -9.75
C ALA A 371 -6.08 14.95 -9.60
N VAL A 372 -7.12 15.62 -9.07
CA VAL A 372 -7.12 17.07 -8.83
C VAL A 372 -6.05 17.47 -7.81
N GLY A 373 -5.95 16.75 -6.68
CA GLY A 373 -4.96 17.04 -5.65
C GLY A 373 -3.52 16.88 -6.14
N THR A 374 -3.29 15.87 -6.99
CA THR A 374 -1.97 15.63 -7.61
C THR A 374 -1.60 16.76 -8.58
N LEU A 375 -2.51 17.13 -9.48
CA LEU A 375 -2.30 18.22 -10.43
C LEU A 375 -2.03 19.54 -9.68
N ALA A 376 -2.83 19.83 -8.66
CA ALA A 376 -2.68 21.03 -7.85
C ALA A 376 -1.31 21.07 -7.14
N THR A 377 -0.84 19.93 -6.61
CA THR A 377 0.50 19.82 -5.99
C THR A 377 1.62 20.16 -6.98
N VAL A 378 1.56 19.62 -8.22
CA VAL A 378 2.54 19.92 -9.27
C VAL A 378 2.53 21.41 -9.61
N VAL A 379 1.34 22.01 -9.77
CA VAL A 379 1.21 23.44 -10.06
C VAL A 379 1.81 24.29 -8.93
N VAL A 380 1.55 23.96 -7.66
CA VAL A 380 2.10 24.67 -6.50
C VAL A 380 3.63 24.65 -6.49
N VAL A 381 4.24 23.48 -6.73
CA VAL A 381 5.71 23.36 -6.82
C VAL A 381 6.27 24.24 -7.94
N LEU A 382 5.66 24.19 -9.13
CA LEU A 382 6.07 25.02 -10.25
C LEU A 382 5.89 26.51 -9.96
N SER A 383 4.79 26.91 -9.32
CA SER A 383 4.54 28.31 -8.93
C SER A 383 5.66 28.85 -8.04
N VAL A 384 6.06 28.10 -7.00
CA VAL A 384 7.15 28.53 -6.10
C VAL A 384 8.47 28.71 -6.86
N VAL A 385 8.84 27.75 -7.70
CA VAL A 385 10.10 27.80 -8.47
C VAL A 385 10.08 28.95 -9.49
N LEU A 386 8.98 29.12 -10.23
CA LEU A 386 8.84 30.18 -11.22
C LEU A 386 8.86 31.56 -10.56
N SER A 387 8.19 31.73 -9.42
CA SER A 387 8.23 32.99 -8.66
C SER A 387 9.64 33.34 -8.20
N ALA A 388 10.46 32.36 -7.81
CA ALA A 388 11.86 32.60 -7.47
C ALA A 388 12.69 33.05 -8.69
N ILE A 389 12.50 32.42 -9.84
CA ILE A 389 13.18 32.80 -11.10
C ILE A 389 12.82 34.23 -11.52
N VAL A 390 11.53 34.59 -11.43
CA VAL A 390 11.07 35.96 -11.73
C VAL A 390 11.71 36.96 -10.76
N MET A 391 11.75 36.64 -9.47
CA MET A 391 12.39 37.51 -8.47
C MET A 391 13.87 37.74 -8.80
N ILE A 392 14.63 36.67 -9.10
CA ILE A 392 16.07 36.75 -9.46
C ILE A 392 16.28 37.58 -10.73
N SER A 393 15.45 37.39 -11.75
CA SER A 393 15.59 38.06 -13.05
C SER A 393 15.16 39.53 -13.03
N SER A 394 14.31 39.93 -12.08
CA SER A 394 13.75 41.28 -12.04
C SER A 394 14.72 42.39 -11.62
N VAL A 395 15.98 42.08 -11.22
CA VAL A 395 17.09 43.00 -10.82
C VAL A 395 16.61 44.43 -10.52
N ARG A 396 15.70 44.53 -9.55
CA ARG A 396 15.27 45.80 -8.98
C ARG A 396 15.85 45.79 -7.58
N ASP A 397 16.68 46.79 -7.25
CA ASP A 397 17.31 47.00 -5.95
C ASP A 397 16.54 46.30 -4.82
N ILE A 398 16.95 45.07 -4.45
CA ILE A 398 16.40 44.39 -3.28
C ILE A 398 17.15 44.97 -2.08
N GLY A 399 16.90 46.25 -1.83
CA GLY A 399 17.17 46.92 -0.58
C GLY A 399 16.14 46.53 0.46
N SER A 400 15.87 45.24 0.67
CA SER A 400 15.18 44.80 1.87
C SER A 400 16.07 43.85 2.67
N GLU A 401 16.17 44.15 3.96
CA GLU A 401 16.97 43.52 5.01
C GLU A 401 16.59 42.03 5.20
N ARG A 402 16.81 41.18 4.20
CA ARG A 402 16.62 39.73 4.32
C ARG A 402 17.84 39.16 5.02
N GLU A 403 17.66 38.77 6.27
CA GLU A 403 18.67 38.04 7.01
C GLU A 403 18.66 36.56 6.59
N TYR A 404 19.85 36.01 6.37
CA TYR A 404 20.05 34.60 6.04
C TYR A 404 20.95 33.96 7.09
N LYS A 405 20.52 32.83 7.62
CA LYS A 405 21.29 32.00 8.53
C LYS A 405 22.12 31.00 7.76
N PHE A 406 23.42 30.97 8.05
CA PHE A 406 24.32 30.01 7.42
C PHE A 406 24.20 28.61 8.06
N SER A 407 24.16 28.55 9.39
CA SER A 407 23.94 27.33 10.16
C SER A 407 23.39 27.68 11.54
N SER A 408 22.47 26.86 12.04
CA SER A 408 21.88 26.97 13.38
C SER A 408 21.67 25.57 13.94
N VAL A 409 22.21 25.32 15.14
CA VAL A 409 22.07 24.03 15.83
C VAL A 409 20.73 23.94 16.54
N ASP A 410 20.26 25.06 17.10
CA ASP A 410 19.02 25.13 17.88
C ASP A 410 17.78 24.78 17.04
N GLY A 411 17.80 25.10 15.74
CA GLY A 411 16.71 24.76 14.83
C GLY A 411 16.73 23.35 14.25
N LEU A 412 17.79 22.56 14.50
CA LEU A 412 17.94 21.22 13.93
C LEU A 412 16.85 20.22 14.38
N PRO A 413 16.43 20.17 15.66
CA PRO A 413 15.36 19.27 16.10
C PRO A 413 14.06 19.46 15.32
N LEU A 414 13.63 20.72 15.19
CA LEU A 414 12.42 21.08 14.46
C LEU A 414 12.57 20.73 12.97
N ALA A 415 13.71 21.06 12.37
CA ALA A 415 14.04 20.74 10.99
C ALA A 415 14.05 19.23 10.69
N LEU A 416 14.68 18.42 11.56
CA LEU A 416 14.73 16.97 11.43
C LEU A 416 13.33 16.37 11.37
N GLY A 417 12.42 16.84 12.23
CA GLY A 417 11.04 16.38 12.19
C GLY A 417 10.28 16.76 10.93
N ILE A 418 10.39 18.02 10.48
CA ILE A 418 9.67 18.48 9.27
C ILE A 418 10.13 17.67 8.06
N VAL A 419 11.44 17.44 7.93
CA VAL A 419 12.01 16.65 6.84
C VAL A 419 11.66 15.17 6.98
N ALA A 420 11.66 14.60 8.19
CA ALA A 420 11.26 13.21 8.42
C ALA A 420 9.80 12.97 8.00
N TYR A 421 8.91 13.93 8.30
CA TYR A 421 7.54 13.92 7.81
C TYR A 421 7.47 14.08 6.28
N CYS A 422 8.28 14.96 5.70
CA CYS A 422 8.31 15.19 4.25
C CYS A 422 8.69 13.93 3.46
N PHE A 423 9.57 13.08 3.99
CA PHE A 423 9.95 11.81 3.38
C PHE A 423 9.19 10.60 3.98
N SER A 424 8.06 10.83 4.66
CA SER A 424 7.15 9.75 5.09
C SER A 424 6.35 9.21 3.91
N GLY A 425 6.25 7.88 3.81
CA GLY A 425 5.58 7.19 2.69
C GLY A 425 5.74 5.67 2.70
N HIS A 426 6.57 5.14 3.59
CA HIS A 426 6.91 3.72 3.72
C HIS A 426 5.71 2.81 3.91
N ALA A 427 4.66 3.27 4.60
CA ALA A 427 3.44 2.51 4.80
C ALA A 427 2.74 2.12 3.48
N ILE A 428 2.97 2.87 2.40
CA ILE A 428 2.36 2.66 1.09
C ILE A 428 3.26 1.83 0.15
N VAL A 429 4.55 1.69 0.48
CA VAL A 429 5.53 0.93 -0.31
C VAL A 429 5.05 -0.49 -0.65
N PRO A 430 4.48 -1.28 0.29
CA PRO A 430 3.97 -2.62 -0.03
C PRO A 430 2.90 -2.62 -1.12
N SER A 431 2.03 -1.62 -1.13
CA SER A 431 0.97 -1.48 -2.10
C SER A 431 1.50 -1.10 -3.48
N ILE A 432 2.51 -0.21 -3.54
CA ILE A 432 3.21 0.11 -4.79
C ILE A 432 3.92 -1.14 -5.31
N PHE A 433 4.64 -1.87 -4.46
CA PHE A 433 5.36 -3.09 -4.83
C PHE A 433 4.43 -4.13 -5.48
N GLN A 434 3.24 -4.35 -4.91
CA GLN A 434 2.27 -5.30 -5.44
C GLN A 434 1.59 -4.85 -6.72
N SER A 435 1.36 -3.55 -6.87
CA SER A 435 0.73 -3.01 -8.07
C SER A 435 1.67 -3.00 -9.28
N MET A 436 2.99 -3.12 -9.09
CA MET A 436 3.95 -3.13 -10.19
C MET A 436 3.73 -4.29 -11.17
N GLN A 437 3.66 -3.96 -12.46
CA GLN A 437 3.73 -4.94 -13.56
C GLN A 437 5.01 -5.77 -13.50
N ARG A 438 6.13 -5.12 -13.15
CA ARG A 438 7.48 -5.71 -13.08
C ARG A 438 8.13 -5.44 -11.71
N PRO A 439 7.84 -6.25 -10.68
CA PRO A 439 8.42 -6.06 -9.35
C PRO A 439 9.97 -6.10 -9.32
N GLN A 440 10.61 -6.74 -10.31
CA GLN A 440 12.07 -6.74 -10.45
C GLN A 440 12.68 -5.35 -10.70
N GLU A 441 11.87 -4.40 -11.18
CA GLU A 441 12.28 -3.01 -11.39
C GLU A 441 12.05 -2.14 -10.15
N PHE A 442 11.57 -2.70 -9.04
CA PHE A 442 11.21 -1.94 -7.83
C PHE A 442 12.35 -1.08 -7.30
N GLU A 443 13.55 -1.65 -7.14
CA GLU A 443 14.73 -0.91 -6.65
C GLU A 443 15.06 0.29 -7.58
N ARG A 444 15.00 0.09 -8.90
CA ARG A 444 15.18 1.18 -9.89
C ARG A 444 14.07 2.22 -9.77
N MET A 445 12.82 1.80 -9.58
CA MET A 445 11.69 2.71 -9.40
C MET A 445 11.88 3.60 -8.16
N ILE A 446 12.36 3.02 -7.05
CA ILE A 446 12.71 3.76 -5.83
C ILE A 446 13.83 4.77 -6.11
N ASP A 447 14.89 4.42 -6.84
CA ASP A 447 15.97 5.36 -7.20
C ASP A 447 15.45 6.57 -7.96
N PHE A 448 14.69 6.34 -9.04
CA PHE A 448 14.12 7.42 -9.84
C PHE A 448 13.16 8.29 -9.03
N THR A 449 12.33 7.66 -8.20
CA THR A 449 11.37 8.38 -7.35
C THR A 449 12.10 9.30 -6.37
N TYR A 450 13.01 8.77 -5.55
CA TYR A 450 13.72 9.58 -4.56
C TYR A 450 14.61 10.65 -5.20
N GLY A 451 15.17 10.39 -6.39
CA GLY A 451 15.89 11.41 -7.16
C GLY A 451 15.00 12.59 -7.56
N ILE A 452 13.80 12.33 -8.10
CA ILE A 452 12.83 13.36 -8.49
C ILE A 452 12.31 14.13 -7.26
N VAL A 453 11.98 13.41 -6.19
CA VAL A 453 11.46 13.99 -4.95
C VAL A 453 12.52 14.88 -4.31
N LEU A 454 13.76 14.40 -4.14
CA LEU A 454 14.85 15.19 -3.56
C LEU A 454 15.12 16.47 -4.35
N LEU A 455 15.16 16.37 -5.69
CA LEU A 455 15.34 17.53 -6.55
C LEU A 455 14.21 18.55 -6.33
N SER A 456 12.97 18.10 -6.29
CA SER A 456 11.81 18.97 -6.08
C SER A 456 11.80 19.60 -4.68
N CYS A 457 12.12 18.81 -3.65
CA CYS A 457 12.28 19.28 -2.27
C CYS A 457 13.35 20.37 -2.17
N LEU A 458 14.54 20.16 -2.75
CA LEU A 458 15.62 21.15 -2.73
C LEU A 458 15.26 22.39 -3.55
N LEU A 459 14.62 22.24 -4.71
CA LEU A 459 14.17 23.37 -5.51
C LEU A 459 13.20 24.25 -4.73
N VAL A 460 12.19 23.67 -4.08
CA VAL A 460 11.23 24.43 -3.27
C VAL A 460 11.91 25.05 -2.05
N ALA A 461 12.73 24.27 -1.33
CA ALA A 461 13.39 24.72 -0.11
C ALA A 461 14.35 25.91 -0.35
N VAL A 462 15.25 25.76 -1.33
CA VAL A 462 16.23 26.79 -1.70
C VAL A 462 15.54 28.01 -2.28
N SER A 463 14.59 27.81 -3.20
CA SER A 463 13.85 28.92 -3.81
C SER A 463 13.07 29.72 -2.77
N GLY A 464 12.31 29.05 -1.91
CA GLY A 464 11.51 29.70 -0.88
C GLY A 464 12.37 30.43 0.15
N TYR A 465 13.46 29.83 0.63
CA TYR A 465 14.33 30.49 1.60
C TYR A 465 15.12 31.64 0.98
N TYR A 466 15.56 31.50 -0.27
CA TYR A 466 16.16 32.61 -1.03
C TYR A 466 15.18 33.78 -1.21
N MET A 467 13.90 33.49 -1.45
CA MET A 467 12.89 34.53 -1.66
C MET A 467 12.52 35.30 -0.40
N PHE A 468 12.51 34.66 0.78
CA PHE A 468 11.94 35.28 1.99
C PHE A 468 12.91 35.37 3.17
N GLY A 469 14.07 34.69 3.14
CA GLY A 469 15.03 34.67 4.25
C GLY A 469 14.36 34.33 5.58
N ASP A 470 14.70 35.06 6.64
CA ASP A 470 14.10 34.86 7.95
C ASP A 470 12.60 35.21 8.05
N SER A 471 11.99 35.78 7.00
CA SER A 471 10.56 36.06 6.90
C SER A 471 9.72 34.89 6.35
N VAL A 472 10.31 33.73 6.08
CA VAL A 472 9.55 32.52 5.71
C VAL A 472 8.52 32.16 6.79
N ASP A 473 7.25 32.04 6.40
CA ASP A 473 6.16 31.47 7.22
C ASP A 473 6.23 29.93 7.25
N ASP A 474 5.47 29.29 8.14
CA ASP A 474 5.36 27.82 8.24
C ASP A 474 5.06 27.12 6.90
N GLN A 475 4.43 27.82 5.96
CA GLN A 475 4.17 27.35 4.61
C GLN A 475 4.64 28.39 3.60
N VAL A 476 5.44 27.97 2.63
CA VAL A 476 5.98 28.84 1.57
C VAL A 476 4.89 29.48 0.72
N THR A 477 3.75 28.81 0.54
CA THR A 477 2.60 29.34 -0.20
C THR A 477 2.03 30.57 0.46
N ILE A 478 1.92 30.57 1.79
CA ILE A 478 1.49 31.73 2.57
C ILE A 478 2.52 32.86 2.44
N SER A 479 3.81 32.52 2.48
CA SER A 479 4.89 33.52 2.30
C SER A 479 4.79 34.17 0.91
N LEU A 480 4.49 33.38 -0.12
CA LEU A 480 4.33 33.85 -1.48
C LEU A 480 3.10 34.77 -1.61
N GLU A 481 1.97 34.38 -1.02
CA GLU A 481 0.73 35.15 -1.04
C GLU A 481 0.85 36.51 -0.35
N LYS A 482 1.46 36.56 0.85
CA LYS A 482 1.62 37.81 1.62
C LYS A 482 2.57 38.82 0.98
N ASN A 483 3.58 38.36 0.25
CA ASN A 483 4.62 39.21 -0.34
C ASN A 483 4.37 39.53 -1.83
N SER A 484 3.23 39.12 -2.38
CA SER A 484 2.81 39.55 -3.71
C SER A 484 2.26 40.98 -3.62
N GLU A 485 2.96 41.95 -4.21
CA GLU A 485 2.61 43.37 -4.17
C GLU A 485 1.22 43.68 -4.78
N ASN A 486 0.64 42.75 -5.54
CA ASN A 486 -0.76 42.78 -5.96
C ASN A 486 -1.42 41.40 -5.78
N ALA A 487 -2.67 41.40 -5.32
CA ALA A 487 -3.54 40.23 -5.25
C ALA A 487 -4.05 39.85 -6.66
N ASP A 488 -3.12 39.55 -7.55
CA ASP A 488 -3.43 39.16 -8.91
C ASP A 488 -4.19 37.83 -8.92
N PHE A 489 -5.01 37.63 -9.94
CA PHE A 489 -5.79 36.41 -10.20
C PHE A 489 -4.97 35.11 -9.99
N LEU A 490 -3.66 35.15 -10.29
CA LEU A 490 -2.74 34.03 -10.10
C LEU A 490 -2.55 33.63 -8.63
N MET A 491 -2.44 34.61 -7.73
CA MET A 491 -2.19 34.34 -6.31
C MET A 491 -3.45 33.82 -5.62
N SER A 492 -4.62 34.40 -5.94
CA SER A 492 -5.91 33.84 -5.52
C SER A 492 -6.12 32.43 -6.08
N GLY A 493 -5.72 32.18 -7.34
CA GLY A 493 -5.73 30.85 -7.95
C GLY A 493 -4.86 29.84 -7.20
N LEU A 494 -3.66 30.24 -6.75
CA LEU A 494 -2.78 29.42 -5.93
C LEU A 494 -3.41 29.06 -4.58
N THR A 495 -4.04 30.03 -3.89
CA THR A 495 -4.75 29.79 -2.63
C THR A 495 -5.88 28.77 -2.81
N TRP A 496 -6.65 28.87 -3.90
CA TRP A 496 -7.70 27.89 -4.21
C TRP A 496 -7.14 26.50 -4.53
N LEU A 497 -6.03 26.41 -5.27
CA LEU A 497 -5.34 25.13 -5.50
C LEU A 497 -4.82 24.52 -4.20
N MET A 498 -4.38 25.35 -3.26
CA MET A 498 -3.95 24.90 -1.93
C MET A 498 -5.11 24.38 -1.10
N ILE A 499 -6.24 25.07 -1.11
CA ILE A 499 -7.50 24.62 -0.50
C ILE A 499 -7.93 23.26 -1.07
N LEU A 500 -7.91 23.11 -2.40
CA LEU A 500 -8.25 21.85 -3.08
C LEU A 500 -7.28 20.73 -2.72
N THR A 501 -5.97 21.02 -2.70
CA THR A 501 -4.93 20.03 -2.34
C THR A 501 -5.13 19.51 -0.92
N ALA A 502 -5.32 20.41 0.06
CA ALA A 502 -5.53 20.04 1.45
C ALA A 502 -6.83 19.27 1.65
N GLY A 503 -7.94 19.70 1.03
CA GLY A 503 -9.25 19.02 1.11
C GLY A 503 -9.25 17.63 0.47
N SER A 504 -8.60 17.49 -0.70
CA SER A 504 -8.43 16.19 -1.36
C SER A 504 -7.60 15.24 -0.51
N LYS A 505 -6.42 15.68 -0.02
CA LYS A 505 -5.55 14.83 0.80
C LYS A 505 -6.21 14.47 2.14
N PHE A 506 -6.97 15.38 2.75
CA PHE A 506 -7.79 15.08 3.94
C PHE A 506 -8.77 13.93 3.67
N THR A 507 -9.55 14.03 2.58
CA THR A 507 -10.55 13.02 2.22
C THR A 507 -9.90 11.67 1.92
N LEU A 508 -8.78 11.66 1.20
CA LEU A 508 -8.03 10.44 0.88
C LEU A 508 -7.43 9.79 2.12
N THR A 509 -6.80 10.57 3.01
CA THR A 509 -6.20 10.04 4.25
C THR A 509 -7.25 9.54 5.24
N MET A 510 -8.45 10.13 5.26
CA MET A 510 -9.54 9.68 6.12
C MET A 510 -10.06 8.29 5.74
N PHE A 511 -9.98 7.92 4.45
CA PHE A 511 -10.53 6.67 3.94
C PHE A 511 -9.96 5.40 4.62
N PRO A 512 -8.63 5.15 4.63
CA PRO A 512 -8.06 3.99 5.30
C PRO A 512 -8.22 4.06 6.82
N LEU A 513 -8.19 5.27 7.40
CA LEU A 513 -8.37 5.47 8.84
C LEU A 513 -9.77 5.04 9.30
N ALA A 514 -10.81 5.46 8.58
CA ALA A 514 -12.19 5.10 8.87
C ALA A 514 -12.43 3.59 8.68
N LEU A 515 -12.00 3.02 7.54
CA LEU A 515 -12.12 1.59 7.24
C LEU A 515 -11.45 0.70 8.30
N GLY A 516 -10.23 1.08 8.71
CA GLY A 516 -9.50 0.34 9.71
C GLY A 516 -10.17 0.35 11.08
N PHE A 517 -10.80 1.46 11.44
CA PHE A 517 -11.53 1.59 12.70
C PHE A 517 -12.90 0.88 12.65
N GLU A 518 -13.59 0.93 11.50
CA GLU A 518 -14.84 0.19 11.24
C GLU A 518 -14.63 -1.32 11.38
N GLU A 519 -13.52 -1.87 10.89
CA GLU A 519 -13.15 -3.28 11.06
C GLU A 519 -13.13 -3.69 12.53
N MET A 520 -12.57 -2.83 13.41
CA MET A 520 -12.55 -3.09 14.86
C MET A 520 -13.95 -3.12 15.49
N LEU A 521 -14.91 -2.40 14.90
CA LEU A 521 -16.30 -2.30 15.38
C LEU A 521 -17.23 -3.35 14.77
N THR A 522 -16.85 -3.91 13.61
CA THR A 522 -17.67 -4.89 12.86
C THR A 522 -17.98 -6.14 13.70
N GLY A 523 -17.06 -6.55 14.59
CA GLY A 523 -17.29 -7.66 15.52
C GLY A 523 -18.33 -7.40 16.62
N ILE A 524 -18.82 -6.17 16.79
CA ILE A 524 -19.74 -5.76 17.85
C ILE A 524 -21.17 -5.58 17.33
N LEU A 525 -21.34 -5.28 16.04
CA LEU A 525 -22.60 -4.79 15.47
C LEU A 525 -23.31 -5.87 14.63
N PRO A 526 -24.61 -6.12 14.84
CA PRO A 526 -25.32 -7.22 14.18
C PRO A 526 -25.99 -6.88 12.84
N ASN A 527 -26.08 -5.59 12.44
CA ASN A 527 -26.91 -5.14 11.31
C ASN A 527 -26.16 -4.24 10.33
N ASP A 528 -26.43 -4.39 9.03
CA ASP A 528 -25.82 -3.59 7.95
C ASP A 528 -26.17 -2.09 8.04
N LEU A 529 -27.41 -1.73 8.41
CA LEU A 529 -27.82 -0.33 8.66
C LEU A 529 -27.07 0.30 9.85
N ALA A 530 -26.70 -0.52 10.84
CA ALA A 530 -25.91 -0.04 11.97
C ALA A 530 -24.47 0.23 11.55
N MET A 531 -23.94 -0.53 10.59
CA MET A 531 -22.60 -0.30 10.02
C MET A 531 -22.54 1.00 9.20
N GLU A 532 -23.57 1.34 8.42
CA GLU A 532 -23.61 2.63 7.71
C GLU A 532 -23.65 3.84 8.66
N LEU A 533 -24.43 3.74 9.75
CA LEU A 533 -24.45 4.77 10.79
C LEU A 533 -23.09 4.88 11.49
N VAL A 534 -22.44 3.74 11.75
CA VAL A 534 -21.14 3.69 12.43
C VAL A 534 -20.02 4.26 11.56
N ASP A 535 -19.98 3.97 10.26
CA ASP A 535 -19.06 4.61 9.29
C ASP A 535 -19.18 6.14 9.36
N SER A 536 -20.42 6.66 9.34
CA SER A 536 -20.66 8.11 9.44
C SER A 536 -20.22 8.69 10.80
N VAL A 537 -20.54 8.01 11.91
CA VAL A 537 -20.17 8.46 13.27
C VAL A 537 -18.66 8.44 13.48
N VAL A 538 -17.97 7.41 13.00
CA VAL A 538 -16.51 7.25 13.10
C VAL A 538 -15.79 8.38 12.35
N LYS A 539 -16.23 8.71 11.14
CA LYS A 539 -15.68 9.83 10.37
C LYS A 539 -15.91 11.16 11.07
N VAL A 540 -17.14 11.42 11.52
CA VAL A 540 -17.46 12.64 12.27
C VAL A 540 -16.58 12.75 13.52
N PHE A 541 -16.40 11.65 14.26
CA PHE A 541 -15.50 11.59 15.41
C PHE A 541 -14.05 11.97 15.03
N PHE A 542 -13.50 11.40 13.96
CA PHE A 542 -12.14 11.73 13.52
C PHE A 542 -12.01 13.16 12.99
N ILE A 543 -13.03 13.72 12.32
CA ILE A 543 -13.07 15.14 11.93
C ILE A 543 -13.01 16.02 13.19
N PHE A 544 -13.84 15.76 14.19
CA PHE A 544 -13.83 16.54 15.43
C PHE A 544 -12.53 16.40 16.22
N LEU A 545 -11.97 15.18 16.29
CA LEU A 545 -10.72 14.93 17.00
C LEU A 545 -9.54 15.64 16.31
N SER A 546 -9.43 15.53 14.99
CA SER A 546 -8.40 16.23 14.22
C SER A 546 -8.56 17.75 14.26
N LEU A 547 -9.80 18.25 14.24
CA LEU A 547 -10.10 19.66 14.39
C LEU A 547 -9.68 20.17 15.78
N ALA A 548 -9.95 19.41 16.85
CA ALA A 548 -9.51 19.79 18.19
C ALA A 548 -7.98 19.93 18.24
N ILE A 549 -7.23 18.95 17.73
CA ILE A 549 -5.76 18.99 17.67
C ILE A 549 -5.28 20.22 16.88
N ALA A 550 -5.88 20.48 15.70
CA ALA A 550 -5.56 21.63 14.86
C ALA A 550 -5.81 22.98 15.55
N LEU A 551 -6.82 23.07 16.42
CA LEU A 551 -7.13 24.28 17.19
C LEU A 551 -6.19 24.49 18.38
N PHE A 552 -5.71 23.40 19.00
CA PHE A 552 -4.75 23.45 20.10
C PHE A 552 -3.33 23.80 19.60
N PHE A 553 -2.92 23.24 18.46
CA PHE A 553 -1.59 23.44 17.88
C PHE A 553 -1.68 24.04 16.46
N PRO A 554 -2.03 25.33 16.30
CA PRO A 554 -2.27 25.96 15.00
C PRO A 554 -0.97 26.33 14.26
N SER A 555 0.07 25.50 14.36
CA SER A 555 1.32 25.63 13.61
C SER A 555 1.53 24.40 12.74
N PHE A 556 1.73 24.65 11.45
CA PHE A 556 1.92 23.59 10.47
C PHE A 556 3.29 22.94 10.63
N CYS A 557 4.36 23.74 10.77
CA CYS A 557 5.72 23.24 10.95
C CYS A 557 5.90 22.49 12.27
N PHE A 558 5.30 22.97 13.36
CA PHE A 558 5.34 22.28 14.64
C PHE A 558 4.65 20.92 14.58
N LEU A 559 3.42 20.85 14.06
CA LEU A 559 2.68 19.59 13.94
C LEU A 559 3.40 18.60 13.03
N THR A 560 3.84 19.03 11.85
CA THR A 560 4.60 18.17 10.93
C THR A 560 5.90 17.68 11.56
N SER A 561 6.61 18.52 12.32
CA SER A 561 7.80 18.10 13.05
C SER A 561 7.51 17.02 14.09
N MET A 562 6.47 17.21 14.90
CA MET A 562 6.06 16.24 15.93
C MET A 562 5.67 14.90 15.31
N VAL A 563 4.88 14.91 14.23
CA VAL A 563 4.50 13.68 13.52
C VAL A 563 5.73 13.02 12.89
N GLY A 564 6.63 13.79 12.29
CA GLY A 564 7.86 13.28 11.71
C GLY A 564 8.76 12.59 12.74
N LEU A 565 9.01 13.24 13.87
CA LEU A 565 9.89 12.73 14.94
C LEU A 565 9.30 11.50 15.66
N ILE A 566 7.98 11.48 15.89
CA ILE A 566 7.34 10.41 16.65
C ILE A 566 6.94 9.26 15.71
N CYS A 567 6.15 9.54 14.69
CA CYS A 567 5.56 8.51 13.85
C CYS A 567 6.49 8.12 12.70
N SER A 568 6.90 9.08 11.88
CA SER A 568 7.63 8.79 10.65
C SER A 568 9.02 8.23 10.94
N MET A 569 9.71 8.63 12.01
CA MET A 569 10.95 7.96 12.43
C MET A 569 10.74 6.49 12.79
N ILE A 570 9.62 6.15 13.47
CA ILE A 570 9.31 4.75 13.78
C ILE A 570 8.99 3.98 12.50
N VAL A 571 8.09 4.50 11.67
CA VAL A 571 7.54 3.82 10.49
C VAL A 571 8.54 3.74 9.34
N SER A 572 9.28 4.80 9.08
CA SER A 572 10.14 4.94 7.91
C SER A 572 11.61 4.65 8.18
N VAL A 573 12.09 4.73 9.43
CA VAL A 573 13.51 4.54 9.75
C VAL A 573 13.74 3.32 10.62
N ILE A 574 13.15 3.32 11.82
CA ILE A 574 13.44 2.32 12.86
C ILE A 574 12.84 0.96 12.49
N PHE A 575 11.56 0.92 12.09
CA PHE A 575 10.87 -0.34 11.81
C PHE A 575 11.48 -1.12 10.63
N PRO A 576 11.71 -0.52 9.44
CA PRO A 576 12.32 -1.26 8.33
C PRO A 576 13.71 -1.81 8.69
N ALA A 577 14.57 -1.01 9.33
CA ALA A 577 15.89 -1.49 9.76
C ALA A 577 15.80 -2.63 10.79
N LEU A 578 14.87 -2.56 11.75
CA LEU A 578 14.62 -3.62 12.71
C LEU A 578 14.05 -4.88 12.04
N ALA A 579 13.12 -4.75 11.11
CA ALA A 579 12.55 -5.87 10.35
C ALA A 579 13.63 -6.57 9.52
N HIS A 580 14.49 -5.82 8.84
CA HIS A 580 15.62 -6.33 8.07
C HIS A 580 16.57 -7.18 8.93
N LEU A 581 16.99 -6.64 10.09
CA LEU A 581 17.82 -7.35 11.07
C LEU A 581 17.15 -8.62 11.59
N LYS A 582 15.85 -8.54 11.88
CA LYS A 582 15.11 -9.64 12.50
C LYS A 582 14.82 -10.77 11.52
N LEU A 583 14.48 -10.44 10.28
CA LEU A 583 14.11 -11.42 9.26
C LEU A 583 15.33 -12.10 8.63
N PHE A 584 16.43 -11.36 8.44
CA PHE A 584 17.57 -11.80 7.64
C PHE A 584 18.91 -11.75 8.39
N GLY A 585 18.95 -11.42 9.68
CA GLY A 585 20.18 -11.16 10.42
C GLY A 585 21.26 -12.24 10.33
N THR A 586 20.94 -13.51 10.13
CA THR A 586 21.97 -14.56 9.94
C THR A 586 22.68 -14.48 8.59
N SER A 587 22.01 -13.95 7.56
CA SER A 587 22.48 -13.87 6.18
C SER A 587 23.11 -12.52 5.84
N LEU A 588 22.97 -11.52 6.71
CA LEU A 588 23.52 -10.18 6.50
C LEU A 588 25.00 -10.08 6.85
N SER A 589 25.73 -9.28 6.07
CA SER A 589 27.12 -8.93 6.35
C SER A 589 27.25 -8.08 7.63
N THR A 590 28.45 -8.06 8.22
CA THR A 590 28.71 -7.23 9.43
C THR A 590 28.49 -5.74 9.16
N LEU A 591 28.78 -5.26 7.94
CA LEU A 591 28.56 -3.88 7.56
C LEU A 591 27.06 -3.54 7.46
N GLU A 592 26.26 -4.41 6.83
CA GLU A 592 24.80 -4.21 6.76
C GLU A 592 24.18 -4.19 8.15
N LYS A 593 24.60 -5.10 9.05
CA LYS A 593 24.16 -5.09 10.45
C LYS A 593 24.52 -3.79 11.16
N ALA A 594 25.75 -3.28 10.94
CA ALA A 594 26.20 -2.04 11.55
C ALA A 594 25.37 -0.84 11.05
N ILE A 595 25.05 -0.80 9.76
CA ILE A 595 24.18 0.24 9.18
C ILE A 595 22.79 0.14 9.78
N ASP A 596 22.20 -1.04 9.87
CA ASP A 596 20.85 -1.21 10.42
C ASP A 596 20.80 -0.79 11.89
N TRP A 597 21.77 -1.21 12.71
CA TRP A 597 21.85 -0.76 14.11
C TRP A 597 22.07 0.75 14.23
N PHE A 598 22.85 1.35 13.33
CA PHE A 598 23.01 2.81 13.28
C PHE A 598 21.68 3.50 12.97
N LEU A 599 20.89 2.99 12.03
CA LEU A 599 19.57 3.55 11.70
C LEU A 599 18.59 3.41 12.87
N VAL A 600 18.60 2.27 13.57
CA VAL A 600 17.73 2.03 14.73
C VAL A 600 18.10 2.94 15.90
N ILE A 601 19.37 2.96 16.30
CA ILE A 601 19.83 3.73 17.46
C ILE A 601 19.82 5.22 17.14
N GLY A 602 20.36 5.62 16.00
CA GLY A 602 20.38 7.01 15.54
C GLY A 602 18.96 7.55 15.33
N GLY A 603 18.10 6.75 14.70
CA GLY A 603 16.69 7.11 14.53
C GLY A 603 15.95 7.26 15.85
N GLY A 604 16.19 6.36 16.82
CA GLY A 604 15.62 6.45 18.16
C GLY A 604 16.10 7.68 18.94
N ILE A 605 17.39 8.02 18.85
CA ILE A 605 17.95 9.23 19.46
C ILE A 605 17.32 10.47 18.84
N VAL A 606 17.26 10.56 17.51
CA VAL A 606 16.64 11.69 16.81
C VAL A 606 15.16 11.82 17.19
N ALA A 607 14.41 10.73 17.24
CA ALA A 607 13.01 10.74 17.66
C ALA A 607 12.86 11.31 19.09
N ILE A 608 13.58 10.75 20.07
CA ILE A 608 13.41 11.11 21.48
C ILE A 608 13.94 12.51 21.76
N VAL A 609 15.21 12.78 21.42
CA VAL A 609 15.86 14.06 21.70
C VAL A 609 15.22 15.16 20.88
N GLY A 610 14.90 14.87 19.61
CA GLY A 610 14.22 15.80 18.73
C GLY A 610 12.85 16.19 19.26
N THR A 611 12.02 15.23 19.70
CA THR A 611 10.70 15.55 20.26
C THR A 611 10.82 16.40 21.53
N ILE A 612 11.73 16.06 22.45
CA ILE A 612 11.92 16.84 23.68
C ILE A 612 12.35 18.27 23.36
N ALA A 613 13.32 18.46 22.46
CA ALA A 613 13.80 19.77 22.08
C ALA A 613 12.73 20.59 21.35
N THR A 614 12.05 20.00 20.36
CA THR A 614 10.96 20.66 19.61
C THR A 614 9.82 21.10 20.54
N VAL A 615 9.44 20.28 21.53
CA VAL A 615 8.42 20.67 22.52
C VAL A 615 8.94 21.79 23.41
N LYS A 616 10.18 21.72 23.92
CA LYS A 616 10.73 22.74 24.81
C LYS A 616 10.84 24.11 24.15
N ASP A 617 11.19 24.15 22.87
CA ASP A 617 11.39 25.40 22.14
C ASP A 617 10.06 26.03 21.66
N ASN A 618 8.94 25.30 21.75
CA ASN A 618 7.61 25.74 21.29
C ASN A 618 6.50 25.64 22.36
N ALA A 619 6.86 25.30 23.60
CA ALA A 619 5.98 25.33 24.79
C ALA A 619 6.14 26.66 25.52
#